data_AF-A0AA37TA96-F1
#
_entry.id   AF-A0AA37TA96-F1
#
_cell.length_a   1.000
_cell.length_b   1.000
_cell.length_c   1.000
_cell.angle_alpha   90.00
_cell.angle_beta   90.00
_cell.angle_gamma   90.00
#
_symmetry.space_group_name_H-M   'P 1'
#
loop_
_entity.id
_entity.type
_entity.pdbx_description
1 polymer ?
#
loop_
_entity_poly.entity_id
_entity_poly.type
_entity_poly.pdbx_seq_one_letter_code
_entity_poly.pdbx_strand_id
1 'polypeptide(L)'
;MLVGNAAALQHQHGIFGDIFETACLFVADGNVLDQRSAAVLSALADQAADRRRQKDAGIWELREPQHYTMSKISAWQGLARAVELAEAGHLPATCVPRWQRERDRIAAWVEEHCWSETRKAYTLHPGTERLDASLALAVRFGFDGRDKLSSTLDAVLEELGRGPFLFRYSGAEQEEGAFLACSFWMAEALAELGRQDEAEEVFAGTIRGLPRGVGILSEMVDPESGDFLGNTPQGLSHLALIHAACTIGGDRMRHLRAPG
;
A
#
# COMPACT_ATOMS: atom_id res chain seq x y z
N MET A 1 -8.23 -29.51 -8.59
CA MET A 1 -7.02 -29.84 -7.81
C MET A 1 -6.56 -28.54 -7.19
N LEU A 2 -6.91 -28.29 -5.92
CA LEU A 2 -6.52 -27.09 -5.18
C LEU A 2 -5.01 -27.14 -4.98
N VAL A 3 -4.26 -26.41 -5.81
CA VAL A 3 -2.87 -26.09 -5.51
C VAL A 3 -2.93 -25.05 -4.41
N GLY A 4 -2.78 -25.52 -3.17
CA GLY A 4 -2.63 -24.67 -2.00
C GLY A 4 -1.50 -23.68 -2.23
N ASN A 5 -1.78 -22.43 -1.87
CA ASN A 5 -0.94 -21.27 -2.08
C ASN A 5 0.51 -21.56 -1.67
N ALA A 6 1.47 -21.37 -2.59
CA ALA A 6 2.91 -21.47 -2.30
C ALA A 6 3.41 -20.31 -1.40
N ALA A 7 2.49 -19.48 -0.90
CA ALA A 7 2.70 -18.36 0.01
C ALA A 7 3.34 -18.73 1.36
N ALA A 8 3.28 -19.99 1.80
CA ALA A 8 3.83 -20.39 3.11
C ALA A 8 5.37 -20.27 3.20
N LEU A 9 6.09 -20.14 2.07
CA LEU A 9 7.56 -20.04 2.03
C LEU A 9 8.07 -18.67 1.57
N GLN A 10 7.19 -17.72 1.25
CA GLN A 10 7.59 -16.42 0.74
C GLN A 10 7.68 -15.39 1.87
N HIS A 11 8.87 -14.82 2.06
CA HIS A 11 9.03 -13.66 2.92
C HIS A 11 8.37 -12.45 2.26
N GLN A 12 7.44 -11.79 2.95
CA GLN A 12 6.81 -10.55 2.54
C GLN A 12 7.10 -9.48 3.58
N HIS A 13 7.71 -8.36 3.18
CA HIS A 13 7.91 -7.24 4.09
C HIS A 13 6.68 -6.32 4.20
N GLY A 14 5.67 -6.50 3.32
CA GLY A 14 4.42 -5.73 3.34
C GLY A 14 3.68 -5.81 4.68
N ILE A 15 3.70 -6.98 5.32
CA ILE A 15 2.93 -7.27 6.54
C ILE A 15 3.29 -6.38 7.74
N PHE A 16 4.51 -5.82 7.77
CA PHE A 16 4.90 -4.93 8.86
C PHE A 16 4.06 -3.65 8.86
N GLY A 17 3.82 -3.05 7.68
CA GLY A 17 3.02 -1.83 7.56
C GLY A 17 1.61 -2.02 8.12
N ASP A 18 0.93 -3.09 7.69
CA ASP A 18 -0.46 -3.37 8.08
C ASP A 18 -0.62 -3.63 9.59
N ILE A 19 0.30 -4.39 10.20
CA ILE A 19 0.28 -4.68 11.63
C ILE A 19 0.43 -3.39 12.44
N PHE A 20 1.39 -2.55 12.07
CA PHE A 20 1.66 -1.32 12.80
C PHE A 20 0.58 -0.26 12.57
N GLU A 21 0.04 -0.15 11.37
CA GLU A 21 -1.10 0.73 11.09
C GLU A 21 -2.32 0.35 11.94
N THR A 22 -2.61 -0.95 12.04
CA THR A 22 -3.70 -1.46 12.90
C THR A 22 -3.47 -1.10 14.37
N ALA A 23 -2.23 -1.26 14.87
CA ALA A 23 -1.88 -0.88 16.24
C ALA A 23 -2.02 0.64 16.47
N CYS A 24 -1.62 1.47 15.51
CA CYS A 24 -1.80 2.92 15.58
C CYS A 24 -3.27 3.32 15.61
N LEU A 25 -4.11 2.72 14.76
CA LEU A 25 -5.56 2.96 14.76
C LEU A 25 -6.21 2.56 16.09
N PHE A 26 -5.84 1.41 16.65
CA PHE A 26 -6.32 0.94 17.95
C PHE A 26 -6.01 1.94 19.06
N VAL A 27 -4.77 2.45 19.10
CA VAL A 27 -4.34 3.45 20.08
C VAL A 27 -4.99 4.82 19.82
N ALA A 28 -5.15 5.23 18.57
CA ALA A 28 -5.79 6.49 18.21
C ALA A 28 -7.27 6.56 18.64
N ASP A 29 -7.93 5.41 18.78
CA ASP A 29 -9.28 5.28 19.33
C ASP A 29 -9.31 5.30 20.87
N GLY A 30 -8.17 5.54 21.52
CA GLY A 30 -8.04 5.68 22.98
C GLY A 30 -7.75 4.38 23.73
N ASN A 31 -7.46 3.29 23.00
CA ASN A 31 -7.10 2.02 23.61
C ASN A 31 -5.62 1.96 24.00
N VAL A 32 -5.27 1.04 24.91
CA VAL A 32 -3.91 0.86 25.41
C VAL A 32 -3.38 -0.52 25.06
N LEU A 33 -2.20 -0.57 24.46
CA LEU A 33 -1.48 -1.82 24.22
C LEU A 33 -0.95 -2.42 25.53
N ASP A 34 -1.21 -3.70 25.75
CA ASP A 34 -0.63 -4.44 26.85
C ASP A 34 0.87 -4.73 26.62
N GLN A 35 1.59 -5.08 27.69
CA GLN A 35 3.04 -5.31 27.65
C GLN A 35 3.46 -6.42 26.67
N ARG A 36 2.65 -7.47 26.51
CA ARG A 36 2.97 -8.58 25.60
C ARG A 36 2.83 -8.11 24.16
N SER A 37 1.75 -7.40 23.83
CA SER A 37 1.56 -6.81 22.51
C SER A 37 2.65 -5.81 22.17
N ALA A 38 3.04 -4.95 23.12
CA ALA A 38 4.15 -4.01 22.96
C ALA A 38 5.49 -4.71 22.70
N ALA A 39 5.79 -5.81 23.41
CA ALA A 39 7.00 -6.59 23.18
C ALA A 39 7.03 -7.26 21.79
N VAL A 40 5.89 -7.80 21.34
CA VAL A 40 5.76 -8.40 20.00
C VAL A 40 5.97 -7.34 18.92
N LEU A 41 5.29 -6.19 19.02
CA LEU A 41 5.46 -5.10 18.06
C LEU A 41 6.90 -4.60 18.03
N SER A 42 7.53 -4.39 19.19
CA SER A 42 8.94 -3.96 19.25
C SER A 42 9.87 -4.94 18.51
N ALA A 43 9.66 -6.25 18.70
CA ALA A 43 10.42 -7.28 17.98
C ALA A 43 10.16 -7.26 16.47
N LEU A 44 8.93 -6.98 16.04
CA LEU A 44 8.59 -6.83 14.63
C LEU A 44 9.22 -5.59 14.00
N ALA A 45 9.27 -4.46 14.70
CA ALA A 45 9.99 -3.26 14.25
C ALA A 45 11.49 -3.54 14.07
N ASP A 46 12.11 -4.25 15.02
CA ASP A 46 13.50 -4.67 14.90
C ASP A 46 13.73 -5.60 13.69
N GLN A 47 12.80 -6.52 13.43
CA GLN A 47 12.87 -7.35 12.22
C GLN A 47 12.73 -6.54 10.93
N ALA A 48 11.84 -5.55 10.88
CA ALA A 48 11.70 -4.65 9.73
C ALA A 48 13.00 -3.87 9.49
N ALA A 49 13.62 -3.36 10.55
CA ALA A 49 14.91 -2.67 10.51
C ALA A 49 16.04 -3.57 9.97
N ASP A 50 16.09 -4.83 10.39
CA ASP A 50 17.14 -5.77 9.99
C ASP A 50 16.96 -6.31 8.56
N ARG A 51 15.72 -6.55 8.15
CA ARG A 51 15.40 -7.16 6.85
C ARG A 51 15.35 -6.17 5.70
N ARG A 52 15.53 -4.87 5.94
CA ARG A 52 15.48 -3.84 4.89
C ARG A 52 16.41 -4.09 3.70
N ARG A 53 17.50 -4.85 3.85
CA ARG A 53 18.46 -5.17 2.77
C ARG A 53 18.12 -6.46 2.02
N GLN A 54 17.07 -7.16 2.41
CA GLN A 54 16.68 -8.43 1.79
C GLN A 54 15.76 -8.17 0.60
N LYS A 55 15.83 -9.07 -0.37
CA LYS A 55 14.85 -9.16 -1.47
C LYS A 55 13.65 -9.96 -0.99
N ASP A 56 12.48 -9.67 -1.53
CA ASP A 56 11.23 -10.34 -1.17
C ASP A 56 10.30 -10.51 -2.38
N ALA A 57 9.15 -11.15 -2.17
CA ALA A 57 8.19 -11.44 -3.24
C ALA A 57 7.23 -10.28 -3.57
N GLY A 58 7.37 -9.12 -2.90
CA GLY A 58 6.42 -8.02 -3.05
C GLY A 58 5.04 -8.31 -2.45
N ILE A 59 4.15 -7.32 -2.51
CA ILE A 59 2.73 -7.45 -2.14
C ILE A 59 1.96 -8.41 -3.07
N TRP A 60 2.49 -8.63 -4.27
CA TRP A 60 1.87 -9.44 -5.32
C TRP A 60 2.33 -10.90 -5.37
N GLU A 61 3.17 -11.35 -4.41
CA GLU A 61 3.68 -12.74 -4.34
C GLU A 61 4.42 -13.20 -5.61
N LEU A 62 5.21 -12.30 -6.17
CA LEU A 62 5.94 -12.53 -7.41
C LEU A 62 7.03 -13.59 -7.23
N ARG A 63 7.25 -14.37 -8.31
CA ARG A 63 8.13 -15.54 -8.29
C ARG A 63 9.59 -15.19 -8.02
N GLU A 64 10.05 -14.06 -8.53
CA GLU A 64 11.45 -13.64 -8.40
C GLU A 64 11.59 -12.63 -7.27
N PRO A 65 12.35 -12.95 -6.20
CA PRO A 65 12.57 -11.98 -5.15
C PRO A 65 13.34 -10.77 -5.68
N GLN A 66 12.84 -9.56 -5.42
CA GLN A 66 13.52 -8.31 -5.75
C GLN A 66 13.47 -7.31 -4.59
N HIS A 67 14.13 -6.17 -4.74
CA HIS A 67 13.91 -5.03 -3.86
C HIS A 67 12.71 -4.23 -4.36
N TYR A 68 11.51 -4.80 -4.24
CA TYR A 68 10.29 -4.12 -4.65
C TYR A 68 10.12 -2.82 -3.89
N THR A 69 9.82 -1.74 -4.62
CA THR A 69 9.71 -0.40 -4.07
C THR A 69 8.65 -0.34 -2.99
N MET A 70 7.47 -0.93 -3.26
CA MET A 70 6.39 -0.98 -2.29
C MET A 70 6.79 -1.73 -1.01
N SER A 71 7.51 -2.84 -1.12
CA SER A 71 8.02 -3.57 0.05
C SER A 71 8.93 -2.73 0.94
N LYS A 72 9.76 -1.87 0.33
CA LYS A 72 10.62 -0.93 1.08
C LYS A 72 9.78 0.14 1.75
N ILE A 73 8.81 0.71 1.05
CA ILE A 73 7.89 1.70 1.61
C ILE A 73 7.08 1.10 2.77
N SER A 74 6.59 -0.14 2.67
CA SER A 74 5.91 -0.81 3.79
C SER A 74 6.82 -1.05 5.00
N ALA A 75 8.09 -1.41 4.78
CA ALA A 75 9.05 -1.51 5.88
C ALA A 75 9.34 -0.15 6.52
N TRP A 76 9.43 0.91 5.72
CA TRP A 76 9.52 2.29 6.19
C TRP A 76 8.29 2.67 7.03
N GLN A 77 7.08 2.35 6.57
CA GLN A 77 5.82 2.64 7.28
C GLN A 77 5.81 1.94 8.64
N GLY A 78 6.15 0.66 8.69
CA GLY A 78 6.21 -0.09 9.95
C GLY A 78 7.14 0.56 10.97
N LEU A 79 8.31 1.03 10.54
CA LEU A 79 9.25 1.76 11.41
C LEU A 79 8.73 3.15 11.80
N ALA A 80 8.09 3.88 10.89
CA ALA A 80 7.50 5.19 11.18
C ALA A 80 6.41 5.09 12.26
N ARG A 81 5.47 4.14 12.08
CA ARG A 81 4.40 3.86 13.05
C ARG A 81 4.95 3.31 14.38
N ALA A 82 6.01 2.50 14.36
CA ALA A 82 6.67 2.04 15.59
C ALA A 82 7.25 3.21 16.41
N VAL A 83 7.84 4.21 15.74
CA VAL A 83 8.34 5.42 16.40
C VAL A 83 7.18 6.21 17.02
N GLU A 84 6.09 6.42 16.29
CA GLU A 84 4.90 7.13 16.79
C GLU A 84 4.30 6.43 18.03
N LEU A 85 4.17 5.10 18.00
CA LEU A 85 3.67 4.33 19.15
C LEU A 85 4.61 4.41 20.35
N ALA A 86 5.93 4.44 20.14
CA ALA A 86 6.89 4.60 21.22
C ALA A 86 6.84 6.00 21.84
N GLU A 87 6.72 7.04 21.01
CA GLU A 87 6.58 8.43 21.46
C GLU A 87 5.26 8.66 22.21
N ALA A 88 4.20 7.95 21.82
CA ALA A 88 2.93 7.90 22.54
C ALA A 88 2.98 7.05 23.83
N GLY A 89 4.12 6.44 24.16
CA GLY A 89 4.31 5.66 25.39
C GLY A 89 3.79 4.21 25.33
N HIS A 90 3.44 3.71 24.15
CA HIS A 90 2.93 2.34 23.97
C HIS A 90 4.02 1.32 23.63
N LEU A 91 5.19 1.76 23.16
CA LEU A 91 6.36 0.93 22.91
C LEU A 91 7.59 1.45 23.66
N PRO A 92 8.63 0.63 23.89
CA PRO A 92 9.84 1.06 24.59
C PRO A 92 10.61 2.15 23.83
N ALA A 93 10.79 3.31 24.47
CA ALA A 93 11.52 4.44 23.91
C ALA A 93 13.00 4.14 23.59
N THR A 94 13.59 3.11 24.21
CA THR A 94 15.00 2.73 24.00
C THR A 94 15.32 2.33 22.56
N CYS A 95 14.32 1.87 21.80
CA CYS A 95 14.52 1.41 20.42
C CYS A 95 14.31 2.52 19.37
N VAL A 96 13.73 3.66 19.76
CA VAL A 96 13.37 4.78 18.86
C VAL A 96 14.56 5.26 18.03
N PRO A 97 15.77 5.51 18.58
CA PRO A 97 16.89 5.98 17.76
C PRO A 97 17.31 5.01 16.66
N ARG A 98 17.15 3.69 16.87
CA ARG A 98 17.43 2.68 15.85
C ARG A 98 16.36 2.72 14.76
N TRP A 99 15.08 2.72 15.14
CA TRP A 99 13.96 2.68 14.19
C TRP A 99 13.92 3.94 13.32
N GLN A 100 14.12 5.12 13.89
CA GLN A 100 14.24 6.38 13.13
C GLN A 100 15.39 6.30 12.11
N ARG A 101 16.59 5.89 12.54
CA ARG A 101 17.74 5.78 11.65
C ARG A 101 17.51 4.81 10.50
N GLU A 102 16.92 3.64 10.76
CA GLU A 102 16.66 2.67 9.68
C GLU A 102 15.49 3.09 8.80
N ARG A 103 14.45 3.74 9.33
CA ARG A 103 13.38 4.39 8.54
C ARG A 103 13.97 5.37 7.55
N ASP A 104 14.79 6.30 8.02
CA ASP A 104 15.38 7.36 7.18
C ASP A 104 16.31 6.77 6.12
N ARG A 105 17.05 5.71 6.46
CA ARG A 105 17.88 4.96 5.49
C ARG A 105 17.06 4.27 4.40
N ILE A 106 15.87 3.76 4.74
CA ILE A 106 14.98 3.15 3.74
C ILE A 106 14.46 4.23 2.80
N ALA A 107 13.98 5.37 3.33
CA ALA A 107 13.49 6.48 2.52
C ALA A 107 14.58 6.98 1.56
N ALA A 108 15.79 7.25 2.07
CA ALA A 108 16.92 7.68 1.24
C ALA A 108 17.27 6.65 0.15
N TRP A 109 17.22 5.35 0.48
CA TRP A 109 17.50 4.30 -0.49
C TRP A 109 16.43 4.23 -1.60
N VAL A 110 15.15 4.38 -1.26
CA VAL A 110 14.04 4.42 -2.23
C VAL A 110 14.21 5.62 -3.16
N GLU A 111 14.51 6.81 -2.61
CA GLU A 111 14.75 8.02 -3.41
C GLU A 111 15.89 7.85 -4.41
N GLU A 112 16.98 7.20 -3.99
CA GLU A 112 18.18 7.04 -4.81
C GLU A 112 18.03 5.95 -5.87
N HIS A 113 17.29 4.86 -5.59
CA HIS A 113 17.33 3.65 -6.42
C HIS A 113 16.03 3.31 -7.14
N CYS A 114 14.89 3.81 -6.67
CA CYS A 114 13.57 3.43 -7.19
C CYS A 114 12.93 4.49 -8.09
N TRP A 115 13.45 5.72 -8.10
CA TRP A 115 12.97 6.78 -8.97
C TRP A 115 13.54 6.65 -10.38
N SER A 116 12.68 6.64 -11.41
CA SER A 116 13.07 6.73 -12.81
C SER A 116 12.86 8.15 -13.33
N GLU A 117 13.95 8.82 -13.72
CA GLU A 117 13.87 10.13 -14.39
C GLU A 117 13.17 10.04 -15.76
N THR A 118 13.27 8.90 -16.43
CA THR A 118 12.65 8.66 -17.74
C THR A 118 11.13 8.56 -17.61
N ARG A 119 10.63 7.79 -16.63
CA ARG A 119 9.20 7.60 -16.39
C ARG A 119 8.60 8.74 -15.56
N LYS A 120 9.45 9.50 -14.87
CA LYS A 120 9.05 10.45 -13.81
C LYS A 120 8.16 9.77 -12.77
N ALA A 121 8.56 8.57 -12.37
CA ALA A 121 7.78 7.72 -11.48
C ALA A 121 8.71 6.83 -10.66
N TYR A 122 8.24 6.43 -9.48
CA TYR A 122 8.82 5.27 -8.81
C TYR A 122 8.46 4.00 -9.58
N THR A 123 9.45 3.17 -9.86
CA THR A 123 9.27 1.92 -10.61
C THR A 123 9.05 0.75 -9.67
N LEU A 124 8.61 -0.39 -10.21
CA LEU A 124 8.29 -1.62 -9.48
C LEU A 124 9.46 -2.08 -8.58
N HIS A 125 10.69 -1.99 -9.09
CA HIS A 125 11.93 -2.22 -8.34
C HIS A 125 13.11 -1.52 -9.06
N PRO A 126 14.27 -1.34 -8.42
CA PRO A 126 15.43 -0.74 -9.09
C PRO A 126 15.84 -1.48 -10.36
N GLY A 127 16.26 -0.72 -11.37
CA GLY A 127 16.76 -1.25 -12.65
C GLY A 127 15.68 -1.72 -13.62
N THR A 128 14.40 -1.46 -13.36
CA THR A 128 13.31 -1.65 -14.34
C THR A 128 12.57 -0.34 -14.60
N GLU A 129 11.86 -0.29 -15.73
CA GLU A 129 10.92 0.79 -16.09
C GLU A 129 9.45 0.40 -15.87
N ARG A 130 9.22 -0.82 -15.34
CA ARG A 130 7.87 -1.31 -15.01
C ARG A 130 7.29 -0.53 -13.84
N LEU A 131 5.98 -0.31 -13.86
CA LEU A 131 5.21 0.39 -12.83
C LEU A 131 4.39 -0.59 -11.98
N ASP A 132 3.94 -0.09 -10.82
CA ASP A 132 3.20 -0.85 -9.81
C ASP A 132 2.08 0.01 -9.24
N ALA A 133 0.83 -0.44 -9.36
CA ALA A 133 -0.33 0.28 -8.85
C ALA A 133 -0.39 0.29 -7.31
N SER A 134 0.29 -0.63 -6.63
CA SER A 134 0.35 -0.63 -5.16
C SER A 134 1.04 0.61 -4.58
N LEU A 135 1.83 1.34 -5.38
CA LEU A 135 2.45 2.60 -4.96
C LEU A 135 1.44 3.71 -4.65
N ALA A 136 0.18 3.58 -5.06
CA ALA A 136 -0.90 4.43 -4.58
C ALA A 136 -1.05 4.38 -3.04
N LEU A 137 -0.78 3.22 -2.43
CA LEU A 137 -0.81 3.06 -0.97
C LEU A 137 0.28 3.88 -0.27
N ALA A 138 1.39 4.18 -0.93
CA ALA A 138 2.47 4.98 -0.36
C ALA A 138 2.00 6.39 0.05
N VAL A 139 1.03 6.96 -0.69
CA VAL A 139 0.40 8.24 -0.36
C VAL A 139 -0.30 8.15 0.99
N ARG A 140 -1.16 7.12 1.16
CA ARG A 140 -1.87 6.86 2.42
C ARG A 140 -0.93 6.61 3.58
N PHE A 141 0.19 5.92 3.33
CA PHE A 141 1.19 5.64 4.35
C PHE A 141 1.96 6.88 4.81
N GLY A 142 1.85 7.98 4.06
CA GLY A 142 2.51 9.25 4.33
C GLY A 142 3.99 9.24 3.92
N PHE A 143 4.38 8.41 2.93
CA PHE A 143 5.74 8.40 2.43
C PHE A 143 6.14 9.77 1.88
N ASP A 144 7.38 10.18 2.14
CA ASP A 144 7.89 11.47 1.68
C ASP A 144 7.91 11.56 0.14
N GLY A 145 7.88 12.79 -0.40
CA GLY A 145 7.92 13.00 -1.85
C GLY A 145 6.54 13.04 -2.51
N ARG A 146 5.58 13.78 -1.93
CA ARG A 146 4.21 13.95 -2.46
C ARG A 146 4.16 14.29 -3.96
N ASP A 147 5.05 15.16 -4.44
CA ASP A 147 5.10 15.53 -5.86
C ASP A 147 5.53 14.35 -6.75
N LYS A 148 6.53 13.58 -6.31
CA LYS A 148 6.99 12.37 -7.00
C LYS A 148 5.94 11.26 -6.96
N LEU A 149 5.24 11.10 -5.83
CA LEU A 149 4.12 10.17 -5.72
C LEU A 149 2.99 10.58 -6.67
N SER A 150 2.61 11.86 -6.72
CA SER A 150 1.61 12.36 -7.67
C SER A 150 2.00 12.05 -9.12
N SER A 151 3.25 12.34 -9.50
CA SER A 151 3.79 12.02 -10.82
C SER A 151 3.80 10.51 -11.10
N THR A 152 4.04 9.69 -10.07
CA THR A 152 3.96 8.22 -10.17
C THR A 152 2.53 7.76 -10.44
N LEU A 153 1.54 8.37 -9.77
CA LEU A 153 0.12 8.05 -10.01
C LEU A 153 -0.29 8.37 -11.45
N ASP A 154 0.19 9.49 -12.01
CA ASP A 154 -0.08 9.86 -13.40
C ASP A 154 0.46 8.80 -14.37
N ALA A 155 1.71 8.37 -14.18
CA ALA A 155 2.31 7.34 -15.01
C ALA A 155 1.60 5.98 -14.86
N VAL A 156 1.15 5.63 -13.65
CA VAL A 156 0.38 4.41 -13.37
C VAL A 156 -0.99 4.45 -14.04
N LEU A 157 -1.71 5.57 -13.95
CA LEU A 157 -3.01 5.76 -14.62
C LEU A 157 -2.87 5.60 -16.13
N GLU A 158 -1.84 6.21 -16.72
CA GLU A 158 -1.59 6.15 -18.16
C GLU A 158 -1.25 4.73 -18.64
N GLU A 159 -0.34 4.03 -17.96
CA GLU A 159 0.14 2.73 -18.42
C GLU A 159 -0.78 1.57 -18.04
N LEU A 160 -1.18 1.52 -16.76
CA LEU A 160 -1.87 0.38 -16.16
C LEU A 160 -3.40 0.48 -16.22
N GLY A 161 -3.93 1.64 -16.64
CA GLY A 161 -5.37 1.86 -16.81
C GLY A 161 -5.94 1.18 -18.06
N ARG A 162 -7.09 0.51 -17.92
CA ARG A 162 -7.96 0.08 -19.02
C ARG A 162 -9.40 0.42 -18.70
N GLY A 163 -9.92 1.41 -19.41
CA GLY A 163 -11.20 2.01 -19.06
C GLY A 163 -11.15 2.53 -17.62
N PRO A 164 -12.11 2.18 -16.76
CA PRO A 164 -12.16 2.66 -15.37
C PRO A 164 -11.36 1.80 -14.37
N PHE A 165 -10.59 0.81 -14.83
CA PHE A 165 -9.92 -0.16 -13.98
C PHE A 165 -8.40 -0.15 -14.16
N LEU A 166 -7.67 -0.55 -13.12
CA LEU A 166 -6.21 -0.65 -13.13
C LEU A 166 -5.74 -2.09 -12.96
N PHE A 167 -4.69 -2.45 -13.70
CA PHE A 167 -3.92 -3.66 -13.45
C PHE A 167 -2.92 -3.49 -12.30
N ARG A 168 -2.43 -4.61 -11.76
CA ARG A 168 -1.50 -4.61 -10.60
C ARG A 168 -0.15 -3.97 -10.93
N TYR A 169 0.44 -4.33 -12.06
CA TYR A 169 1.77 -3.89 -12.49
C TYR A 169 1.92 -4.04 -14.01
N SER A 170 2.96 -3.44 -14.60
CA SER A 170 3.23 -3.54 -16.05
C SER A 170 3.34 -4.99 -16.53
N GLY A 171 2.51 -5.37 -17.50
CA GLY A 171 2.47 -6.71 -18.09
C GLY A 171 1.45 -7.65 -17.46
N ALA A 172 0.80 -7.26 -16.35
CA ALA A 172 -0.23 -8.08 -15.71
C ALA A 172 -1.45 -8.31 -16.61
N GLU A 173 -1.72 -7.42 -17.55
CA GLU A 173 -2.82 -7.54 -18.52
C GLU A 173 -2.73 -8.78 -19.43
N GLN A 174 -1.56 -9.42 -19.51
CA GLN A 174 -1.33 -10.63 -20.30
C GLN A 174 -1.66 -11.90 -19.52
N GLU A 175 -1.86 -11.79 -18.21
CA GLU A 175 -1.95 -12.92 -17.29
C GLU A 175 -3.30 -12.98 -16.56
N GLU A 176 -3.95 -11.84 -16.35
CA GLU A 176 -5.10 -11.71 -15.45
C GLU A 176 -6.04 -10.52 -15.80
N GLY A 177 -7.12 -10.38 -15.03
CA GLY A 177 -8.04 -9.23 -15.11
C GLY A 177 -7.55 -8.02 -14.31
N ALA A 178 -8.23 -6.88 -14.46
CA ALA A 178 -7.92 -5.68 -13.72
C ALA A 178 -8.28 -5.85 -12.24
N PHE A 179 -7.42 -5.37 -11.34
CA PHE A 179 -7.53 -5.61 -9.90
C PHE A 179 -8.34 -4.49 -9.24
N LEU A 180 -9.52 -4.81 -8.71
CA LEU A 180 -10.47 -3.78 -8.26
C LEU A 180 -9.90 -2.89 -7.17
N ALA A 181 -9.14 -3.46 -6.23
CA ALA A 181 -8.53 -2.68 -5.16
C ALA A 181 -7.57 -1.59 -5.68
N CYS A 182 -6.81 -1.85 -6.75
CA CYS A 182 -5.89 -0.86 -7.33
C CYS A 182 -6.63 0.39 -7.82
N SER A 183 -7.82 0.20 -8.38
CA SER A 183 -8.65 1.31 -8.89
C SER A 183 -9.15 2.20 -7.76
N PHE A 184 -9.56 1.59 -6.64
CA PHE A 184 -9.99 2.34 -5.46
C PHE A 184 -8.80 2.97 -4.71
N TRP A 185 -7.66 2.29 -4.58
CA TRP A 185 -6.45 2.90 -4.00
C TRP A 185 -5.99 4.11 -4.80
N MET A 186 -6.12 4.08 -6.13
CA MET A 186 -5.81 5.23 -6.98
C MET A 186 -6.73 6.42 -6.66
N ALA A 187 -8.05 6.19 -6.57
CA ALA A 187 -8.99 7.24 -6.19
C ALA A 187 -8.70 7.80 -4.78
N GLU A 188 -8.43 6.93 -3.80
CA GLU A 188 -8.03 7.33 -2.45
C GLU A 188 -6.76 8.20 -2.47
N ALA A 189 -5.73 7.77 -3.19
CA ALA A 189 -4.44 8.46 -3.26
C ALA A 189 -4.54 9.84 -3.94
N LEU A 190 -5.35 9.96 -5.01
CA LEU A 190 -5.63 11.24 -5.66
C LEU A 190 -6.31 12.21 -4.68
N ALA A 191 -7.32 11.75 -3.93
CA ALA A 191 -8.01 12.57 -2.94
C ALA A 191 -7.06 13.02 -1.82
N GLU A 192 -6.22 12.12 -1.29
CA GLU A 192 -5.20 12.44 -0.28
C GLU A 192 -4.17 13.47 -0.77
N LEU A 193 -3.84 13.46 -2.08
CA LEU A 193 -2.96 14.45 -2.71
C LEU A 193 -3.66 15.79 -3.01
N GLY A 194 -4.96 15.90 -2.74
CA GLY A 194 -5.75 17.12 -3.00
C GLY A 194 -6.28 17.24 -4.42
N ARG A 195 -6.18 16.17 -5.23
CA ARG A 195 -6.70 16.08 -6.60
C ARG A 195 -8.14 15.57 -6.59
N GLN A 196 -9.02 16.31 -5.92
CA GLN A 196 -10.38 15.89 -5.58
C GLN A 196 -11.21 15.53 -6.83
N ASP A 197 -11.22 16.39 -7.84
CA ASP A 197 -12.03 16.19 -9.05
C ASP A 197 -11.63 14.90 -9.78
N GLU A 198 -10.33 14.63 -9.86
CA GLU A 198 -9.79 13.42 -10.50
C GLU A 198 -10.09 12.16 -9.68
N ALA A 199 -10.00 12.27 -8.34
CA ALA A 199 -10.37 11.19 -7.44
C ALA A 199 -11.84 10.78 -7.60
N GLU A 200 -12.75 11.77 -7.67
CA GLU A 200 -14.17 11.55 -7.89
C GLU A 200 -14.45 10.95 -9.28
N GLU A 201 -13.73 11.39 -10.32
CA GLU A 201 -13.84 10.85 -11.66
C GLU A 201 -13.42 9.38 -11.72
N VAL A 202 -12.24 9.04 -11.17
CA VAL A 202 -11.74 7.67 -11.09
C VAL A 202 -12.71 6.81 -10.29
N PHE A 203 -13.10 7.23 -9.09
CA PHE A 203 -14.03 6.48 -8.24
C PHE A 203 -15.37 6.23 -8.93
N ALA A 204 -16.01 7.27 -9.45
CA ALA A 204 -17.30 7.15 -10.11
C ALA A 204 -17.20 6.35 -11.41
N GLY A 205 -16.08 6.46 -12.13
CA GLY A 205 -15.74 5.62 -13.28
C GLY A 205 -15.69 4.15 -12.91
N THR A 206 -14.91 3.79 -11.88
CA THR A 206 -14.80 2.42 -11.39
C THR A 206 -16.17 1.87 -10.99
N ILE A 207 -16.96 2.60 -10.20
CA ILE A 207 -18.31 2.18 -9.79
C ILE A 207 -19.24 1.96 -10.99
N ARG A 208 -19.23 2.85 -11.99
CA ARG A 208 -20.04 2.70 -13.21
C ARG A 208 -19.62 1.51 -14.06
N GLY A 209 -18.34 1.15 -14.04
CA GLY A 209 -17.80 0.02 -14.77
C GLY A 209 -18.18 -1.34 -14.17
N LEU A 210 -18.56 -1.39 -12.89
CA LEU A 210 -18.91 -2.65 -12.22
C LEU A 210 -20.25 -3.24 -12.73
N PRO A 211 -20.38 -4.57 -12.75
CA PRO A 211 -21.66 -5.24 -12.98
C PRO A 211 -22.79 -4.73 -12.09
N ARG A 212 -23.96 -4.50 -12.68
CA ARG A 212 -25.15 -4.03 -11.94
C ARG A 212 -25.67 -5.10 -10.99
N GLY A 213 -26.11 -4.68 -9.80
CA GLY A 213 -26.98 -5.49 -8.93
C GLY A 213 -26.27 -6.35 -7.88
N VAL A 214 -24.96 -6.26 -7.74
CA VAL A 214 -24.19 -7.01 -6.74
C VAL A 214 -23.40 -6.04 -5.87
N GLY A 215 -23.79 -5.96 -4.59
CA GLY A 215 -23.02 -5.24 -3.55
C GLY A 215 -21.82 -6.04 -3.03
N ILE A 216 -21.47 -7.13 -3.70
CA ILE A 216 -20.33 -8.01 -3.39
C ILE A 216 -19.33 -7.92 -4.53
N LEU A 217 -18.13 -7.45 -4.23
CA LEU A 217 -17.01 -7.34 -5.16
C LEU A 217 -16.16 -8.61 -5.20
N SER A 218 -15.67 -8.93 -6.40
CA SER A 218 -14.63 -9.91 -6.63
C SER A 218 -13.23 -9.28 -6.45
N GLU A 219 -12.20 -10.09 -6.64
CA GLU A 219 -10.81 -9.65 -6.68
C GLU A 219 -10.49 -8.86 -7.94
N MET A 220 -10.95 -9.37 -9.08
CA MET A 220 -10.66 -8.80 -10.40
C MET A 220 -11.94 -8.61 -11.21
N VAL A 221 -11.83 -7.80 -12.24
CA VAL A 221 -12.83 -7.62 -13.29
C VAL A 221 -12.14 -7.71 -14.64
N ASP A 222 -12.80 -8.34 -15.60
CA ASP A 222 -12.40 -8.24 -16.99
C ASP A 222 -12.76 -6.83 -17.50
N PRO A 223 -11.79 -5.99 -17.89
CA PRO A 223 -12.08 -4.63 -18.34
C PRO A 223 -12.83 -4.57 -19.68
N GLU A 224 -12.86 -5.64 -20.47
CA GLU A 224 -13.57 -5.69 -21.76
C GLU A 224 -15.02 -6.13 -21.60
N SER A 225 -15.23 -7.28 -20.95
CA SER A 225 -16.58 -7.83 -20.76
C SER A 225 -17.33 -7.23 -19.56
N GLY A 226 -16.59 -6.72 -18.58
CA GLY A 226 -17.12 -6.30 -17.28
C GLY A 226 -17.34 -7.45 -16.31
N ASP A 227 -17.02 -8.70 -16.67
CA ASP A 227 -17.28 -9.87 -15.82
C ASP A 227 -16.36 -9.91 -14.59
N PHE A 228 -16.90 -10.35 -13.46
CA PHE A 228 -16.10 -10.59 -12.27
C PHE A 228 -15.22 -11.83 -12.40
N LEU A 229 -13.96 -11.69 -11.97
CA LEU A 229 -12.93 -12.70 -12.02
C LEU A 229 -12.28 -12.90 -10.64
N GLY A 230 -11.70 -14.08 -10.43
CA GLY A 230 -10.97 -14.41 -9.20
C GLY A 230 -11.89 -14.66 -8.00
N ASN A 231 -11.35 -14.44 -6.80
CA ASN A 231 -12.04 -14.75 -5.55
C ASN A 231 -13.24 -13.83 -5.32
N THR A 232 -14.37 -14.39 -4.87
CA THR A 232 -15.58 -13.65 -4.50
C THR A 232 -16.26 -14.30 -3.30
N PRO A 233 -16.58 -13.56 -2.21
CA PRO A 233 -16.28 -12.15 -1.98
C PRO A 233 -14.79 -11.89 -1.73
N GLN A 234 -14.25 -10.78 -2.24
CA GLN A 234 -12.89 -10.34 -1.94
C GLN A 234 -12.88 -9.20 -0.90
N GLY A 235 -12.43 -9.48 0.32
CA GLY A 235 -12.39 -8.49 1.41
C GLY A 235 -11.58 -7.23 1.08
N LEU A 236 -10.43 -7.38 0.42
CA LEU A 236 -9.55 -6.26 0.05
C LEU A 236 -10.23 -5.26 -0.91
N SER A 237 -10.96 -5.75 -1.91
CA SER A 237 -11.69 -4.90 -2.86
C SER A 237 -12.76 -4.06 -2.15
N HIS A 238 -13.49 -4.66 -1.20
CA HIS A 238 -14.49 -3.94 -0.41
C HIS A 238 -13.85 -2.91 0.53
N LEU A 239 -12.75 -3.29 1.18
CA LEU A 239 -12.02 -2.38 2.07
C LEU A 239 -11.50 -1.17 1.29
N ALA A 240 -10.88 -1.40 0.13
CA ALA A 240 -10.38 -0.33 -0.73
C ALA A 240 -11.51 0.61 -1.20
N LEU A 241 -12.67 0.07 -1.59
CA LEU A 241 -13.85 0.88 -1.93
C LEU A 241 -14.29 1.77 -0.76
N ILE A 242 -14.43 1.20 0.43
CA ILE A 242 -14.89 1.93 1.62
C ILE A 242 -13.90 3.04 1.96
N HIS A 243 -12.60 2.74 1.97
CA HIS A 243 -11.56 3.74 2.21
C HIS A 243 -11.62 4.89 1.21
N ALA A 244 -11.65 4.59 -0.09
CA ALA A 244 -11.74 5.62 -1.12
C ALA A 244 -13.00 6.49 -0.95
N ALA A 245 -14.16 5.88 -0.68
CA ALA A 245 -15.42 6.60 -0.47
C ALA A 245 -15.36 7.53 0.75
N CYS A 246 -14.81 7.07 1.88
CA CYS A 246 -14.64 7.89 3.09
C CYS A 246 -13.69 9.06 2.82
N THR A 247 -12.52 8.79 2.24
CA THR A 247 -11.50 9.81 1.96
C THR A 247 -12.04 10.89 1.02
N ILE A 248 -12.71 10.50 -0.06
CA ILE A 248 -13.36 11.44 -1.00
C ILE A 248 -14.47 12.24 -0.30
N GLY A 249 -15.23 11.59 0.58
CA GLY A 249 -16.27 12.23 1.41
C GLY A 249 -15.74 13.21 2.45
N GLY A 250 -14.41 13.35 2.60
CA GLY A 250 -13.75 14.25 3.55
C GLY A 250 -13.47 13.62 4.92
N ASP A 251 -13.81 12.35 5.13
CA ASP A 251 -13.44 11.60 6.33
C ASP A 251 -11.98 11.16 6.23
N ARG A 252 -11.09 11.92 6.88
CA ARG A 252 -9.67 11.56 6.96
C ARG A 252 -9.42 10.59 8.10
N MET A 253 -8.57 9.59 7.87
CA MET A 253 -8.10 8.69 8.91
C MET A 253 -7.48 9.47 10.07
N ARG A 254 -7.83 9.09 11.30
CA ARG A 254 -7.30 9.72 12.51
C ARG A 254 -5.89 9.23 12.76
N HIS A 255 -4.89 10.10 12.61
CA HIS A 255 -3.52 9.80 13.01
C HIS A 255 -3.33 9.96 14.52
N LEU A 256 -2.36 9.23 15.08
CA LEU A 256 -1.92 9.43 16.46
C LEU A 256 -1.45 10.87 16.65
N ARG A 257 -2.06 11.57 17.60
CA ARG A 257 -1.59 12.89 18.01
C ARG A 257 -0.40 12.72 18.94
N ALA A 258 0.69 13.43 18.68
CA ALA A 258 1.77 13.53 19.66
C ALA A 258 1.21 14.10 20.98
N PRO A 259 1.61 13.56 22.16
CA PRO A 259 1.24 14.16 23.43
C PRO A 259 1.81 15.59 23.50
N GLY A 260 0.94 16.56 23.84
CA GLY A 260 1.30 17.96 24.04
C GLY A 260 1.89 18.26 25.41
#